data_AF-A0A0D3KJD9-F1
#
_entry.id   AF-A0A0D3KJD9-F1
#
_cell.length_a   1.000
_cell.length_b   1.000
_cell.length_c   1.000
_cell.angle_alpha   90.00
_cell.angle_beta   90.00
_cell.angle_gamma   90.00
#
_symmetry.space_group_name_H-M   'P 1'
#
loop_
_entity.id
_entity.type
_entity.pdbx_description
1 polymer ?
#
loop_
_entity_poly.entity_id
_entity_poly.type
_entity_poly.pdbx_seq_one_letter_code
_entity_poly.pdbx_strand_id
1 'polypeptide(L)'
;MSLARSKGLSPDKLSCDPAYFELEKVGGAFNPMAESQRENGIQQRVLPENVYTAAIVAWLNNESASEAAIGAAFFTAPPVALTIFLQVTLTYYLQVGVKDYDGDLEAVCLTDHRMLLYTGLSAFVGLSLGNLYTILEAHNWLQMFGSCERHEELMLQKYLLKPTPQAPTGTGKEESGKEESSVYPDCVDEAMDGVARSMEGGLGEAMGTDDMRGVCRPQSGITPCARASFYAFLLLPWAAVTVGVLFAGSGSVLRSGNRFDLVLNCVAAIFVLELGEVTYALLLPRTIKNSTAGLPPLNRVGSEGGAVASALRKYGTLFFFWIVIAATAVVDVPLYYFWCNWSVD
;
A
#
# COMPACT_ATOMS: atom_id res chain seq x y z
N MET A 1 66.19 7.44 -3.92
CA MET A 1 65.26 7.10 -2.83
C MET A 1 64.03 6.44 -3.44
N SER A 2 63.81 5.19 -3.07
CA SER A 2 62.78 4.27 -3.57
C SER A 2 61.75 4.07 -2.49
N LEU A 3 60.46 4.26 -2.79
CA LEU A 3 59.30 3.77 -2.04
C LEU A 3 58.17 3.59 -3.07
N ALA A 4 58.04 2.38 -3.63
CA ALA A 4 57.17 1.30 -3.15
C ALA A 4 55.69 1.53 -3.53
N ARG A 5 55.32 0.89 -4.65
CA ARG A 5 54.01 0.83 -5.27
C ARG A 5 53.15 -0.22 -4.56
N SER A 6 52.18 0.21 -3.77
CA SER A 6 51.14 -0.64 -3.18
C SER A 6 50.21 -1.17 -4.28
N LYS A 7 50.21 -2.50 -4.49
CA LYS A 7 49.20 -3.26 -5.24
C LYS A 7 48.25 -3.94 -4.25
N GLY A 8 46.95 -3.99 -4.60
CA GLY A 8 45.91 -4.77 -3.90
C GLY A 8 45.00 -3.84 -3.08
N LEU A 9 43.69 -3.77 -3.30
CA LEU A 9 42.70 -4.75 -3.73
C LEU A 9 41.61 -4.05 -4.56
N SER A 10 41.18 -4.61 -5.70
CA SER A 10 39.96 -4.15 -6.42
C SER A 10 38.73 -4.77 -5.73
N PRO A 11 37.71 -3.99 -5.35
CA PRO A 11 36.48 -4.48 -4.73
C PRO A 11 35.45 -5.00 -5.75
N ASP A 12 35.85 -5.32 -6.99
CA ASP A 12 34.91 -5.47 -8.11
C ASP A 12 34.40 -6.90 -8.37
N LYS A 13 34.40 -7.80 -7.38
CA LYS A 13 33.89 -9.18 -7.58
C LYS A 13 33.04 -9.69 -6.43
N LEU A 14 32.01 -8.94 -6.05
CA LEU A 14 30.72 -9.54 -5.68
C LEU A 14 29.75 -9.31 -6.84
N SER A 15 29.95 -10.07 -7.93
CA SER A 15 28.92 -10.29 -8.93
C SER A 15 27.91 -11.23 -8.27
N CYS A 16 26.94 -10.65 -7.56
CA CYS A 16 25.67 -11.32 -7.35
C CYS A 16 24.97 -11.30 -8.70
N ASP A 17 25.19 -12.31 -9.54
CA ASP A 17 24.35 -12.49 -10.72
C ASP A 17 22.90 -12.62 -10.21
N PRO A 18 22.01 -11.67 -10.52
CA PRO A 18 20.62 -11.80 -10.13
C PRO A 18 20.11 -13.06 -10.83
N ALA A 19 19.68 -14.06 -10.06
CA ALA A 19 19.01 -15.22 -10.63
C ALA A 19 17.87 -14.69 -11.51
N TYR A 20 17.99 -14.89 -12.82
CA TYR A 20 16.91 -14.57 -13.74
C TYR A 20 15.73 -15.46 -13.36
N PHE A 21 14.57 -14.86 -13.17
CA PHE A 21 13.32 -15.56 -12.95
C PHE A 21 12.48 -15.39 -14.20
N GLU A 22 12.01 -16.50 -14.76
CA GLU A 22 11.07 -16.49 -15.87
C GLU A 22 9.65 -16.58 -15.30
N LEU A 23 8.75 -15.72 -15.77
CA LEU A 23 7.34 -15.74 -15.37
C LEU A 23 6.63 -16.81 -16.19
N GLU A 24 6.35 -17.97 -15.59
CA GLU A 24 5.55 -19.02 -16.21
C GLU A 24 4.07 -18.74 -15.94
N LYS A 25 3.26 -18.69 -17.01
CA LYS A 25 1.82 -18.50 -16.91
C LYS A 25 1.20 -19.74 -16.28
N VAL A 26 0.46 -19.56 -15.19
CA VAL A 26 -0.23 -20.67 -14.51
C VAL A 26 -1.73 -20.54 -14.69
N GLY A 27 -2.31 -21.53 -15.37
CA GLY A 27 -3.73 -21.56 -15.70
C GLY A 27 -4.17 -20.54 -16.75
N GLY A 28 -5.47 -20.55 -17.03
CA GLY A 28 -6.12 -19.54 -17.87
C GLY A 28 -6.26 -18.21 -17.14
N ALA A 29 -6.65 -17.17 -17.88
CA ALA A 29 -7.09 -15.92 -17.27
C ALA A 29 -8.39 -16.20 -16.51
N PHE A 30 -8.52 -15.64 -15.31
CA PHE A 30 -9.70 -15.85 -14.48
C PHE A 30 -10.30 -14.51 -14.09
N ASN A 31 -11.61 -14.53 -13.89
CA ASN A 31 -12.34 -13.40 -13.35
C ASN A 31 -12.26 -13.48 -11.82
N PRO A 32 -11.73 -12.46 -11.13
CA PRO A 32 -11.62 -12.47 -9.67
C PRO A 32 -12.99 -12.55 -8.97
N MET A 33 -14.06 -12.05 -9.58
CA MET A 33 -15.42 -12.23 -9.03
C MET A 33 -15.86 -13.69 -9.04
N ALA A 34 -15.53 -14.45 -10.08
CA ALA A 34 -15.89 -15.86 -10.19
C ALA A 34 -15.03 -16.73 -9.26
N GLU A 35 -13.74 -16.41 -9.11
CA GLU A 35 -12.79 -17.21 -8.34
C GLU A 35 -12.76 -16.86 -6.84
N SER A 36 -13.09 -15.62 -6.45
CA SER A 36 -13.22 -15.24 -5.04
C SER A 36 -14.35 -15.97 -4.31
N GLN A 37 -15.31 -16.55 -5.03
CA GLN A 37 -16.29 -17.46 -4.46
C GLN A 37 -15.70 -18.85 -4.15
N ARG A 38 -14.51 -19.18 -4.65
CA ARG A 38 -13.85 -20.49 -4.50
C ARG A 38 -12.66 -20.50 -3.53
N GLU A 39 -11.88 -19.42 -3.43
CA GLU A 39 -10.65 -19.40 -2.62
C GLU A 39 -10.81 -18.54 -1.35
N ASN A 40 -11.21 -19.17 -0.23
CA ASN A 40 -11.05 -18.60 1.12
C ASN A 40 -9.67 -18.99 1.66
N GLY A 41 -8.66 -18.12 1.61
CA GLY A 41 -7.43 -18.43 2.35
C GLY A 41 -6.18 -17.56 2.22
N ILE A 42 -6.04 -16.67 1.24
CA ILE A 42 -4.74 -15.98 1.02
C ILE A 42 -4.91 -14.47 0.98
N GLN A 43 -4.49 -13.80 2.05
CA GLN A 43 -4.36 -12.34 2.09
C GLN A 43 -3.04 -11.89 1.47
N GLN A 44 -3.08 -10.92 0.56
CA GLN A 44 -2.02 -9.92 0.37
C GLN A 44 -2.60 -8.72 -0.40
N ARG A 45 -2.02 -7.52 -0.19
CA ARG A 45 -2.42 -6.16 -0.66
C ARG A 45 -3.83 -6.02 -1.27
N VAL A 46 -4.79 -5.88 -0.37
CA VAL A 46 -6.19 -5.57 -0.64
C VAL A 46 -6.31 -4.07 -0.93
N LEU A 47 -7.08 -3.70 -1.97
CA LEU A 47 -7.49 -2.31 -2.19
C LEU A 47 -8.13 -1.80 -0.87
N PRO A 48 -7.83 -0.60 -0.36
CA PRO A 48 -8.36 -0.17 0.92
C PRO A 48 -9.90 -0.26 0.91
N GLU A 49 -10.51 -0.77 1.98
CA GLU A 49 -11.95 -1.01 2.09
C GLU A 49 -12.69 0.32 2.29
N ASN A 50 -12.98 1.02 1.19
CA ASN A 50 -13.63 2.31 1.20
C ASN A 50 -14.70 2.38 0.09
N VAL A 51 -15.68 3.27 0.25
CA VAL A 51 -16.77 3.49 -0.71
C VAL A 51 -16.24 3.85 -2.10
N TYR A 52 -15.14 4.62 -2.18
CA TYR A 52 -14.55 5.05 -3.46
C TYR A 52 -13.90 3.90 -4.22
N THR A 53 -13.07 3.11 -3.54
CA THR A 53 -12.40 1.94 -4.12
C THR A 53 -13.40 0.87 -4.52
N ALA A 54 -14.45 0.67 -3.71
CA ALA A 54 -15.53 -0.23 -4.04
C ALA A 54 -16.33 0.21 -5.27
N ALA A 55 -16.57 1.52 -5.43
CA ALA A 55 -17.18 2.07 -6.64
C ALA A 55 -16.32 1.83 -7.88
N ILE A 56 -14.99 2.00 -7.78
CA ILE A 56 -14.05 1.70 -8.88
C ILE A 56 -14.16 0.23 -9.28
N VAL A 57 -14.07 -0.69 -8.32
CA VAL A 57 -14.11 -2.14 -8.58
C VAL A 57 -15.47 -2.57 -9.14
N ALA A 58 -16.56 -2.05 -8.58
CA ALA A 58 -17.91 -2.35 -9.07
C ALA A 58 -18.09 -1.88 -10.52
N TRP A 59 -17.56 -0.72 -10.90
CA TRP A 59 -17.60 -0.26 -12.28
C TRP A 59 -16.72 -1.09 -13.21
N LEU A 60 -15.50 -1.44 -12.78
CA LEU A 60 -14.58 -2.21 -13.62
C LEU A 60 -15.07 -3.64 -13.88
N ASN A 61 -15.75 -4.25 -12.90
CA ASN A 61 -16.27 -5.60 -13.02
C ASN A 61 -17.50 -5.72 -13.92
N ASN A 62 -18.14 -4.62 -14.30
CA ASN A 62 -19.29 -4.68 -15.20
C ASN A 62 -18.90 -4.33 -16.64
N GLU A 63 -19.29 -5.19 -17.57
CA GLU A 63 -19.04 -5.00 -18.99
C GLU A 63 -19.68 -3.70 -19.47
N SER A 64 -18.92 -2.87 -20.21
CA SER A 64 -19.28 -1.49 -20.57
C SER A 64 -20.49 -1.34 -21.50
N ALA A 65 -21.13 -2.44 -21.89
CA ALA A 65 -22.23 -2.48 -22.84
C ALA A 65 -23.54 -3.08 -22.29
N SER A 66 -23.63 -3.42 -21.00
CA SER A 66 -24.82 -4.07 -20.43
C SER A 66 -25.54 -3.23 -19.37
N GLU A 67 -26.83 -3.51 -19.18
CA GLU A 67 -27.68 -3.00 -18.09
C GLU A 67 -27.03 -3.19 -16.70
N ALA A 68 -26.11 -4.15 -16.56
CA ALA A 68 -25.40 -4.43 -15.32
C ALA A 68 -24.44 -3.31 -14.89
N ALA A 69 -23.79 -2.62 -15.83
CA ALA A 69 -22.93 -1.47 -15.51
C ALA A 69 -23.73 -0.29 -14.94
N ILE A 70 -24.93 -0.06 -15.49
CA ILE A 70 -25.88 0.92 -14.98
C ILE A 70 -26.35 0.50 -13.58
N GLY A 71 -26.65 -0.79 -13.38
CA GLY A 71 -27.02 -1.33 -12.08
C GLY A 71 -25.94 -1.13 -11.01
N ALA A 72 -24.68 -1.44 -11.32
CA ALA A 72 -23.58 -1.24 -10.38
C ALA A 72 -23.36 0.25 -10.05
N ALA A 73 -23.40 1.12 -11.08
CA ALA A 73 -23.36 2.58 -10.88
C ALA A 73 -24.49 3.04 -9.95
N PHE A 74 -25.70 2.52 -10.14
CA PHE A 74 -26.88 2.87 -9.35
C PHE A 74 -26.72 2.48 -7.87
N PHE A 75 -26.04 1.37 -7.57
CA PHE A 75 -25.80 0.95 -6.18
C PHE A 75 -24.61 1.65 -5.52
N THR A 76 -23.57 2.03 -6.26
CA THR A 76 -22.37 2.65 -5.68
C THR A 76 -22.37 4.17 -5.71
N ALA A 77 -22.99 4.80 -6.71
CA ALA A 77 -22.99 6.27 -6.83
C ALA A 77 -23.72 6.99 -5.68
N PRO A 78 -24.90 6.56 -5.20
CA PRO A 78 -25.56 7.26 -4.10
C PRO A 78 -24.77 7.23 -2.78
N PRO A 79 -24.19 6.09 -2.32
CA PRO A 79 -23.31 6.08 -1.17
C PRO A 79 -22.07 6.99 -1.32
N VAL A 80 -21.44 7.00 -2.50
CA VAL A 80 -20.30 7.90 -2.77
C VAL A 80 -20.74 9.36 -2.71
N ALA A 81 -21.82 9.72 -3.40
CA ALA A 81 -22.35 11.07 -3.43
C ALA A 81 -22.76 11.55 -2.02
N LEU A 82 -23.40 10.69 -1.23
CA LEU A 82 -23.74 10.97 0.15
C LEU A 82 -22.49 11.18 1.01
N THR A 83 -21.46 10.33 0.84
CA THR A 83 -20.19 10.48 1.57
C THR A 83 -19.55 11.83 1.25
N ILE A 84 -19.41 12.17 -0.03
CA ILE A 84 -18.83 13.45 -0.45
C ILE A 84 -19.67 14.61 0.11
N PHE A 85 -20.99 14.54 0.01
CA PHE A 85 -21.88 15.56 0.55
C PHE A 85 -21.69 15.75 2.06
N LEU A 86 -21.74 14.67 2.84
CA LEU A 86 -21.55 14.72 4.29
C LEU A 86 -20.17 15.26 4.66
N GLN A 87 -19.12 14.81 3.98
CA GLN A 87 -17.77 15.29 4.24
C GLN A 87 -17.61 16.77 3.90
N VAL A 88 -18.11 17.23 2.75
CA VAL A 88 -18.09 18.65 2.37
C VAL A 88 -18.87 19.49 3.39
N THR A 89 -20.06 19.06 3.78
CA THR A 89 -20.90 19.75 4.77
C THR A 89 -20.19 19.85 6.12
N LEU A 90 -19.66 18.74 6.65
CA LEU A 90 -18.96 18.76 7.94
C LEU A 90 -17.65 19.55 7.87
N THR A 91 -16.91 19.47 6.76
CA THR A 91 -15.72 20.30 6.53
C THR A 91 -16.07 21.78 6.54
N TYR A 92 -17.17 22.15 5.87
CA TYR A 92 -17.68 23.51 5.89
C TYR A 92 -18.05 23.95 7.31
N TYR A 93 -18.73 23.09 8.09
CA TYR A 93 -19.02 23.38 9.49
C TYR A 93 -17.76 23.54 10.35
N LEU A 94 -16.73 22.72 10.15
CA LEU A 94 -15.44 22.90 10.83
C LEU A 94 -14.82 24.26 10.47
N GLN A 95 -14.85 24.64 9.19
CA GLN A 95 -14.32 25.92 8.72
C GLN A 95 -15.09 27.12 9.28
N VAL A 96 -16.41 27.03 9.38
CA VAL A 96 -17.26 28.07 9.98
C VAL A 96 -17.01 28.15 11.48
N GLY A 97 -16.97 27.02 12.19
CA GLY A 97 -16.66 26.98 13.62
C GLY A 97 -15.27 27.52 13.94
N VAL A 98 -14.31 27.34 13.04
CA VAL A 98 -13.02 28.03 13.09
C VAL A 98 -13.23 29.54 13.02
N LYS A 99 -13.91 30.06 11.99
CA LYS A 99 -14.11 31.50 11.77
C LYS A 99 -14.88 32.22 12.88
N ASP A 100 -15.94 31.59 13.39
CA ASP A 100 -16.84 32.19 14.39
C ASP A 100 -16.24 32.20 15.81
N TYR A 101 -15.03 31.66 15.98
CA TYR A 101 -14.31 31.71 17.24
C TYR A 101 -13.73 33.13 17.46
N ASP A 102 -14.48 33.95 18.20
CA ASP A 102 -14.15 35.34 18.58
C ASP A 102 -12.97 35.49 19.59
N GLY A 103 -12.25 34.41 19.90
CA GLY A 103 -11.11 34.44 20.83
C GLY A 103 -9.82 34.91 20.17
N ASP A 104 -9.04 35.72 20.88
CA ASP A 104 -7.73 36.23 20.42
C ASP A 104 -6.75 35.05 20.18
N LEU A 105 -6.55 34.71 18.91
CA LEU A 105 -5.90 33.45 18.50
C LEU A 105 -4.43 33.36 18.89
N GLU A 106 -3.75 34.51 18.88
CA GLU A 106 -2.34 34.62 19.23
C GLU A 106 -2.11 34.20 20.68
N ALA A 107 -3.07 34.51 21.57
CA ALA A 107 -3.00 34.10 22.97
C ALA A 107 -3.13 32.57 23.12
N VAL A 108 -3.98 31.90 22.33
CA VAL A 108 -4.21 30.45 22.42
C VAL A 108 -2.98 29.65 21.97
N CYS A 109 -2.34 30.02 20.86
CA CYS A 109 -1.13 29.36 20.36
C CYS A 109 0.11 29.58 21.26
N LEU A 110 0.08 30.58 22.15
CA LEU A 110 1.14 30.89 23.10
C LEU A 110 0.87 30.34 24.52
N THR A 111 -0.22 29.59 24.73
CA THR A 111 -0.58 29.03 26.05
C THR A 111 0.35 27.92 26.54
N ASP A 112 0.26 27.64 27.85
CA ASP A 112 1.01 26.59 28.56
C ASP A 112 0.80 25.15 28.02
N HIS A 113 -0.21 24.92 27.16
CA HIS A 113 -0.52 23.59 26.62
C HIS A 113 -0.12 23.42 25.14
N ARG A 114 0.84 24.23 24.66
CA ARG A 114 1.39 24.15 23.29
C ARG A 114 1.83 22.75 22.85
N MET A 115 2.43 21.97 23.75
CA MET A 115 2.86 20.59 23.43
C MET A 115 1.66 19.68 23.12
N LEU A 116 0.53 19.87 23.80
CA LEU A 116 -0.69 19.11 23.57
C LEU A 116 -1.35 19.52 22.24
N LEU A 117 -1.40 20.82 21.94
CA LEU A 117 -1.84 21.35 20.64
C LEU A 117 -1.03 20.78 19.48
N TYR A 118 0.30 20.83 19.59
CA TYR A 118 1.19 20.28 18.57
C TYR A 118 1.01 18.77 18.42
N THR A 119 0.91 18.03 19.52
CA THR A 119 0.68 16.58 19.47
C THR A 119 -0.67 16.24 18.81
N GLY A 120 -1.72 16.99 19.14
CA GLY A 120 -3.04 16.83 18.52
C GLY A 120 -3.02 17.13 17.03
N LEU A 121 -2.35 18.21 16.62
CA LEU A 121 -2.14 18.57 15.22
C LEU A 121 -1.37 17.47 14.48
N SER A 122 -0.19 17.09 14.96
CA SER A 122 0.66 16.08 14.30
C SER A 122 -0.04 14.73 14.17
N ALA A 123 -0.81 14.31 15.20
CA ALA A 123 -1.60 13.09 15.13
C ALA A 123 -2.67 13.17 14.02
N PHE A 124 -3.42 14.29 13.97
CA PHE A 124 -4.43 14.53 12.95
C PHE A 124 -3.85 14.62 11.53
N VAL A 125 -2.74 15.35 11.35
CA VAL A 125 -2.04 15.45 10.06
C VAL A 125 -1.48 14.09 9.64
N GLY A 126 -0.92 13.31 10.56
CA GLY A 126 -0.46 11.95 10.28
C GLY A 126 -1.58 11.05 9.75
N LEU A 127 -2.76 11.09 10.38
CA LEU A 127 -3.95 10.35 9.90
C LEU A 127 -4.43 10.85 8.54
N SER A 128 -4.44 12.16 8.32
CA SER A 128 -4.81 12.78 7.04
C SER A 128 -3.86 12.38 5.91
N LEU A 129 -2.55 12.35 6.18
CA LEU A 129 -1.52 11.87 5.24
C LEU A 129 -1.69 10.38 4.96
N GLY A 130 -2.04 9.57 5.96
CA GLY A 130 -2.43 8.17 5.77
C GLY A 130 -3.58 8.03 4.78
N ASN A 131 -4.61 8.87 4.92
CA ASN A 131 -5.75 8.87 4.01
C ASN A 131 -5.35 9.30 2.59
N LEU A 132 -4.52 10.36 2.43
CA LEU A 132 -3.96 10.74 1.13
C LEU A 132 -3.11 9.62 0.49
N TYR A 133 -2.36 8.87 1.31
CA TYR A 133 -1.60 7.72 0.85
C TYR A 133 -2.51 6.62 0.29
N THR A 134 -3.68 6.35 0.91
CA THR A 134 -4.65 5.40 0.33
C THR A 134 -5.17 5.84 -1.05
N ILE A 135 -5.35 7.14 -1.27
CA ILE A 135 -5.72 7.70 -2.59
C ILE A 135 -4.60 7.48 -3.60
N LEU A 136 -3.34 7.67 -3.19
CA LEU A 136 -2.18 7.38 -4.03
C LEU A 136 -2.05 5.88 -4.34
N GLU A 137 -2.41 5.00 -3.42
CA GLU A 137 -2.47 3.56 -3.69
C GLU A 137 -3.56 3.23 -4.72
N ALA A 138 -4.76 3.79 -4.59
CA ALA A 138 -5.83 3.64 -5.57
C ALA A 138 -5.43 4.19 -6.95
N HIS A 139 -4.75 5.34 -7.00
CA HIS A 139 -4.16 5.90 -8.21
C HIS A 139 -3.15 4.94 -8.85
N ASN A 140 -2.18 4.45 -8.07
CA ASN A 140 -1.15 3.52 -8.54
C ASN A 140 -1.76 2.21 -9.05
N TRP A 141 -2.82 1.74 -8.39
CA TRP A 141 -3.58 0.56 -8.78
C TRP A 141 -4.27 0.79 -10.14
N LEU A 142 -4.98 1.92 -10.32
CA LEU A 142 -5.59 2.28 -11.60
C LEU A 142 -4.57 2.43 -12.74
N GLN A 143 -3.35 2.87 -12.43
CA GLN A 143 -2.26 2.97 -13.41
C GLN A 143 -1.67 1.61 -13.82
N MET A 144 -1.98 0.51 -13.12
CA MET A 144 -1.51 -0.83 -13.53
C MET A 144 -2.24 -1.37 -14.75
N PHE A 145 -3.41 -0.83 -15.08
CA PHE A 145 -4.18 -1.24 -16.24
C PHE A 145 -3.66 -0.59 -17.52
N GLY A 146 -3.54 -1.39 -18.58
CA GLY A 146 -3.25 -0.87 -19.92
C GLY A 146 -4.38 0.03 -20.44
N SER A 147 -4.09 0.84 -21.45
CA SER A 147 -5.14 1.54 -22.21
C SER A 147 -5.68 0.60 -23.30
N CYS A 148 -6.99 0.51 -23.43
CA CYS A 148 -7.66 -0.23 -24.52
C CYS A 148 -8.75 0.62 -25.19
N GLU A 149 -9.14 0.27 -26.41
CA GLU A 149 -10.23 0.97 -27.13
C GLU A 149 -11.63 0.60 -26.63
N ARG A 150 -11.81 -0.65 -26.20
CA ARG A 150 -13.05 -1.16 -25.62
C ARG A 150 -12.78 -1.68 -24.22
N HIS A 151 -13.66 -1.34 -23.29
CA HIS A 151 -13.54 -1.82 -21.91
C HIS A 151 -13.81 -3.31 -21.90
N GLU A 152 -12.83 -4.06 -21.40
CA GLU A 152 -12.92 -5.51 -21.22
C GLU A 152 -13.18 -5.79 -19.74
N GLU A 153 -13.89 -6.89 -19.46
CA GLU A 153 -14.09 -7.34 -18.09
C GLU A 153 -12.74 -7.52 -17.37
N LEU A 154 -12.73 -7.27 -16.06
CA LEU A 154 -11.54 -7.42 -15.24
C LEU A 154 -11.04 -8.87 -15.26
N MET A 155 -10.01 -9.15 -16.07
CA MET A 155 -9.38 -10.47 -16.15
C MET A 155 -8.00 -10.41 -15.52
N LEU A 156 -7.74 -11.31 -14.57
CA LEU A 156 -6.46 -11.44 -13.90
C LEU A 156 -5.76 -12.72 -14.36
N GLN A 157 -4.45 -12.64 -14.50
CA GLN A 157 -3.60 -13.78 -14.82
C GLN A 157 -2.63 -14.04 -13.66
N LYS A 158 -2.65 -15.26 -13.11
CA LYS A 158 -1.66 -15.77 -12.15
C LYS A 158 -0.38 -16.18 -12.91
N TYR A 159 0.77 -15.75 -12.42
CA TYR A 159 2.10 -16.12 -12.91
C TYR A 159 2.91 -16.74 -11.76
N LEU A 160 3.59 -17.84 -12.01
CA LEU A 160 4.59 -18.38 -11.08
C LEU A 160 5.98 -17.92 -11.50
N LEU A 161 6.78 -17.51 -10.52
CA LEU A 161 8.19 -17.24 -10.72
C LEU A 161 8.94 -18.57 -10.74
N LYS A 162 9.43 -18.98 -11.91
CA LYS A 162 10.30 -20.14 -12.04
C LYS A 162 11.75 -19.68 -12.05
N PRO A 163 12.62 -20.19 -11.17
CA PRO A 163 14.05 -19.93 -11.27
C PRO A 163 14.54 -20.46 -12.62
N THR A 164 15.18 -19.60 -13.42
CA THR A 164 15.76 -20.04 -14.70
C THR A 164 16.82 -21.10 -14.40
N PRO A 165 16.77 -22.30 -15.01
CA PRO A 165 17.80 -23.30 -14.82
C PRO A 165 19.13 -22.69 -15.27
N GLN A 166 20.10 -22.56 -14.36
CA GLN A 166 21.44 -22.16 -14.75
C GLN A 166 21.98 -23.21 -15.72
N ALA A 167 22.29 -22.78 -16.96
CA ALA A 167 22.94 -23.66 -17.91
C ALA A 167 24.20 -24.23 -17.25
N PRO A 168 24.43 -25.57 -17.29
CA PRO A 168 25.64 -26.14 -16.73
C PRO A 168 26.82 -25.46 -17.42
N THR A 169 27.61 -24.72 -16.66
CA THR A 169 28.83 -24.05 -17.14
C THR A 169 29.85 -25.15 -17.44
N GLY A 170 29.72 -25.76 -18.60
CA GLY A 170 30.64 -26.76 -19.13
C GLY A 170 31.94 -26.08 -19.52
N THR A 171 32.89 -26.03 -18.59
CA THR A 171 34.34 -26.01 -18.89
C THR A 171 35.12 -26.80 -17.84
N GLY A 172 34.69 -28.04 -17.57
CA GLY A 172 35.57 -29.06 -17.02
C GLY A 172 36.26 -29.78 -18.17
N LYS A 173 37.47 -29.35 -18.55
CA LYS A 173 38.40 -30.22 -19.27
C LYS A 173 38.64 -31.45 -18.39
N GLU A 174 38.33 -32.64 -18.89
CA GLU A 174 38.84 -33.89 -18.34
C GLU A 174 40.37 -33.88 -18.41
N GLU A 175 41.03 -33.55 -17.30
CA GLU A 175 42.39 -34.01 -17.05
C GLU A 175 42.31 -35.35 -16.31
N SER A 176 42.39 -36.41 -17.11
CA SER A 176 42.79 -37.75 -16.70
C SER A 176 44.17 -37.68 -16.04
N GLY A 177 44.28 -38.06 -14.77
CA GLY A 177 45.58 -38.12 -14.11
C GLY A 177 45.57 -38.46 -12.64
N LYS A 178 45.77 -39.76 -12.37
CA LYS A 178 46.45 -40.38 -11.20
C LYS A 178 45.79 -40.39 -9.83
N GLU A 179 45.64 -41.62 -9.35
CA GLU A 179 45.69 -42.06 -7.97
C GLU A 179 46.74 -41.31 -7.15
N GLU A 180 46.34 -40.74 -6.01
CA GLU A 180 47.21 -40.77 -4.83
C GLU A 180 46.39 -40.78 -3.55
N SER A 181 46.61 -41.88 -2.81
CA SER A 181 46.20 -42.15 -1.45
C SER A 181 46.79 -41.10 -0.49
N SER A 182 45.96 -40.47 0.34
CA SER A 182 46.40 -40.10 1.69
C SER A 182 45.22 -39.82 2.64
N VAL A 183 45.14 -40.69 3.64
CA VAL A 183 45.02 -40.37 5.08
C VAL A 183 44.11 -39.18 5.43
N TYR A 184 42.88 -39.48 5.84
CA TYR A 184 42.17 -38.65 6.83
C TYR A 184 42.29 -39.31 8.21
N PRO A 185 42.64 -38.54 9.26
CA PRO A 185 42.62 -39.05 10.62
C PRO A 185 41.20 -39.06 11.18
N ASP A 186 40.99 -40.07 12.04
CA ASP A 186 39.97 -40.17 13.07
C ASP A 186 39.79 -38.88 13.89
N CYS A 187 38.66 -38.84 14.61
CA CYS A 187 38.11 -37.81 15.53
C CYS A 187 36.98 -37.02 14.83
N VAL A 188 35.70 -37.13 15.19
CA VAL A 188 35.08 -37.21 16.53
C VAL A 188 33.74 -37.94 16.41
N ASP A 189 33.70 -39.19 16.89
CA ASP A 189 32.49 -39.85 17.37
C ASP A 189 32.39 -39.55 18.87
N GLU A 190 31.56 -38.60 19.27
CA GLU A 190 30.98 -38.49 20.62
C GLU A 190 30.09 -37.22 20.71
N ALA A 191 28.85 -37.29 20.21
CA ALA A 191 27.71 -36.47 20.66
C ALA A 191 26.41 -36.77 19.87
N MET A 192 26.03 -38.02 19.64
CA MET A 192 24.72 -38.36 19.06
C MET A 192 24.18 -39.67 19.64
N ASP A 193 23.87 -39.69 20.94
CA ASP A 193 23.11 -40.80 21.55
C ASP A 193 21.99 -40.31 22.50
N GLY A 194 21.55 -39.05 22.33
CA GLY A 194 20.61 -38.39 23.23
C GLY A 194 19.33 -37.83 22.60
N VAL A 195 19.07 -38.03 21.30
CA VAL A 195 17.88 -37.45 20.62
C VAL A 195 17.15 -38.46 19.71
N ALA A 196 17.58 -39.73 19.66
CA ALA A 196 16.96 -40.77 18.82
C ALA A 196 15.73 -41.46 19.45
N ARG A 197 15.03 -40.83 20.41
CA ARG A 197 13.86 -41.46 21.06
C ARG A 197 12.66 -40.54 21.31
N SER A 198 12.51 -39.46 20.54
CA SER A 198 11.34 -38.55 20.65
C SER A 198 10.80 -38.03 19.31
N MET A 199 10.95 -38.76 18.20
CA MET A 199 10.38 -38.38 16.90
C MET A 199 9.90 -39.57 16.03
N GLU A 200 9.23 -40.56 16.62
CA GLU A 200 8.48 -41.59 15.86
C GLU A 200 6.95 -41.33 15.88
N GLY A 201 6.54 -40.07 15.82
CA GLY A 201 5.14 -39.69 15.71
C GLY A 201 4.94 -38.46 14.84
N GLY A 202 4.79 -38.67 13.52
CA GLY A 202 4.33 -37.63 12.59
C GLY A 202 5.24 -37.39 11.38
N LEU A 203 5.66 -38.45 10.68
CA LEU A 203 6.32 -38.33 9.37
C LEU A 203 5.30 -38.68 8.28
N GLY A 204 4.55 -37.69 7.81
CA GLY A 204 3.54 -37.95 6.78
C GLY A 204 2.64 -36.80 6.33
N GLU A 205 2.96 -35.52 6.63
CA GLU A 205 2.23 -34.40 6.02
C GLU A 205 3.18 -33.29 5.59
N ALA A 206 3.27 -33.13 4.26
CA ALA A 206 3.57 -31.91 3.53
C ALA A 206 4.67 -30.99 4.11
N MET A 207 5.92 -31.33 3.79
CA MET A 207 6.93 -30.32 3.52
C MET A 207 6.49 -29.55 2.27
N GLY A 208 5.55 -28.62 2.47
CA GLY A 208 4.92 -27.83 1.42
C GLY A 208 5.97 -27.03 0.68
N THR A 209 6.10 -27.30 -0.62
CA THR A 209 6.69 -26.43 -1.63
C THR A 209 5.86 -25.14 -1.83
N ASP A 210 5.28 -24.61 -0.75
CA ASP A 210 4.16 -23.67 -0.69
C ASP A 210 4.60 -22.25 -0.33
N ASP A 211 5.63 -21.74 -1.00
CA ASP A 211 5.77 -20.28 -1.17
C ASP A 211 6.29 -19.95 -2.57
N MET A 212 5.80 -20.66 -3.60
CA MET A 212 5.86 -20.13 -4.95
C MET A 212 4.96 -18.89 -5.00
N ARG A 213 5.56 -17.72 -4.76
CA ARG A 213 4.85 -16.43 -4.76
C ARG A 213 4.25 -16.18 -6.14
N GLY A 214 2.98 -16.54 -6.28
CA GLY A 214 2.19 -16.20 -7.45
C GLY A 214 2.07 -14.68 -7.57
N VAL A 215 2.36 -14.14 -8.75
CA VAL A 215 2.10 -12.74 -9.08
C VAL A 215 0.84 -12.68 -9.94
N CYS A 216 -0.15 -11.92 -9.51
CA CYS A 216 -1.32 -11.60 -10.34
C CYS A 216 -1.07 -10.31 -11.11
N ARG A 217 -1.34 -10.31 -12.43
CA ARG A 217 -1.36 -9.08 -13.24
C ARG A 217 -2.71 -8.92 -13.95
N PRO A 218 -3.18 -7.67 -14.16
CA PRO A 218 -4.33 -7.42 -15.00
C PRO A 218 -3.96 -7.69 -16.46
N GLN A 219 -4.79 -8.49 -17.14
CA GLN A 219 -4.68 -8.69 -18.58
C GLN A 219 -5.58 -7.71 -19.35
N SER A 220 -6.68 -7.28 -18.74
CA SER A 220 -7.61 -6.34 -19.35
C SER A 220 -7.11 -4.90 -19.27
N GLY A 221 -7.48 -4.11 -20.29
CA GLY A 221 -7.27 -2.67 -20.32
C GLY A 221 -8.47 -1.89 -19.80
N ILE A 222 -8.25 -0.61 -19.50
CA ILE A 222 -9.31 0.37 -19.21
C ILE A 222 -9.30 1.41 -20.34
N THR A 223 -10.48 1.82 -20.80
CA THR A 223 -10.58 2.89 -21.79
C THR A 223 -10.12 4.24 -21.22
N PRO A 224 -9.50 5.13 -22.02
CA PRO A 224 -9.07 6.43 -21.54
C PRO A 224 -10.21 7.26 -20.94
N CYS A 225 -11.42 7.14 -21.49
CA CYS A 225 -12.61 7.85 -21.02
C CYS A 225 -13.06 7.34 -19.64
N ALA A 226 -13.15 6.02 -19.45
CA ALA A 226 -13.48 5.44 -18.15
C ALA A 226 -12.41 5.76 -17.10
N ARG A 227 -11.13 5.76 -17.50
CA ARG A 227 -10.05 6.20 -16.63
C ARG A 227 -10.25 7.65 -16.19
N ALA A 228 -10.49 8.56 -17.14
CA ALA A 228 -10.72 9.97 -16.85
C ALA A 228 -11.94 10.19 -15.94
N SER A 229 -13.02 9.41 -16.09
CA SER A 229 -14.19 9.51 -15.22
C SER A 229 -13.90 9.03 -13.79
N PHE A 230 -13.12 7.96 -13.59
CA PHE A 230 -12.67 7.57 -12.25
C PHE A 230 -11.87 8.69 -11.56
N TYR A 231 -10.99 9.37 -12.30
CA TYR A 231 -10.26 10.52 -11.76
C TYR A 231 -11.20 11.67 -11.42
N ALA A 232 -12.07 12.06 -12.35
CA ALA A 232 -12.93 13.23 -12.20
C ALA A 232 -13.99 13.07 -11.10
N PHE A 233 -14.57 11.87 -10.95
CA PHE A 233 -15.72 11.65 -10.07
C PHE A 233 -15.38 10.94 -8.75
N LEU A 234 -14.27 10.20 -8.67
CA LEU A 234 -13.93 9.43 -7.47
C LEU A 234 -12.63 9.94 -6.82
N LEU A 235 -11.50 9.88 -7.52
CA LEU A 235 -10.20 10.19 -6.90
C LEU A 235 -10.02 11.68 -6.62
N LEU A 236 -10.37 12.56 -7.56
CA LEU A 236 -10.19 14.00 -7.40
C LEU A 236 -11.10 14.56 -6.30
N PRO A 237 -12.41 14.24 -6.24
CA PRO A 237 -13.26 14.69 -5.14
C PRO A 237 -12.80 14.15 -3.79
N TRP A 238 -12.40 12.87 -3.72
CA TRP A 238 -11.89 12.29 -2.47
C TRP A 238 -10.61 13.01 -2.00
N ALA A 239 -9.67 13.29 -2.91
CA ALA A 239 -8.46 14.03 -2.59
C ALA A 239 -8.76 15.47 -2.16
N ALA A 240 -9.65 16.16 -2.90
CA ALA A 240 -10.03 17.53 -2.61
C ALA A 240 -10.68 17.67 -1.23
N VAL A 241 -11.60 16.75 -0.90
CA VAL A 241 -12.23 16.69 0.42
C VAL A 241 -11.21 16.39 1.51
N THR A 242 -10.33 15.41 1.30
CA THR A 242 -9.27 15.07 2.28
C THR A 242 -8.36 16.28 2.58
N VAL A 243 -7.95 17.02 1.55
CA VAL A 243 -7.16 18.25 1.72
C VAL A 243 -7.98 19.35 2.41
N GLY A 244 -9.26 19.49 2.08
CA GLY A 244 -10.16 20.43 2.74
C GLY A 244 -10.33 20.14 4.24
N VAL A 245 -10.53 18.86 4.60
CA VAL A 245 -10.63 18.39 5.99
C VAL A 245 -9.31 18.59 6.72
N LEU A 246 -8.17 18.27 6.10
CA LEU A 246 -6.84 18.54 6.66
C LEU A 246 -6.68 20.02 7.01
N PHE A 247 -7.07 20.92 6.10
CA PHE A 247 -6.95 22.35 6.33
C PHE A 247 -7.91 22.84 7.43
N ALA A 248 -9.22 22.59 7.29
CA ALA A 248 -10.24 23.04 8.24
C ALA A 248 -10.11 22.39 9.62
N GLY A 249 -9.83 21.09 9.65
CA GLY A 249 -9.60 20.32 10.88
C GLY A 249 -8.36 20.79 11.64
N SER A 250 -7.27 21.13 10.94
CA SER A 250 -6.08 21.69 11.59
C SER A 250 -6.39 23.03 12.26
N GLY A 251 -7.15 23.90 11.59
CA GLY A 251 -7.63 25.14 12.19
C GLY A 251 -8.50 24.89 13.43
N SER A 252 -9.42 23.93 13.36
CA SER A 252 -10.30 23.57 14.48
C SER A 252 -9.53 23.02 15.68
N VAL A 253 -8.54 22.15 15.45
CA VAL A 253 -7.65 21.62 16.50
C VAL A 253 -6.85 22.75 17.15
N LEU A 254 -6.22 23.62 16.34
CA LEU A 254 -5.39 24.71 16.85
C LEU A 254 -6.17 25.81 17.59
N ARG A 255 -7.45 26.01 17.25
CA ARG A 255 -8.35 26.98 17.92
C ARG A 255 -9.04 26.45 19.17
N SER A 256 -8.62 25.30 19.68
CA SER A 256 -9.26 24.69 20.85
C SER A 256 -8.88 25.44 22.13
N GLY A 257 -9.83 26.17 22.71
CA GLY A 257 -9.61 26.97 23.93
C GLY A 257 -9.33 26.14 25.19
N ASN A 258 -9.80 24.88 25.23
CA ASN A 258 -9.59 23.96 26.33
C ASN A 258 -9.03 22.62 25.86
N ARG A 259 -8.41 21.87 26.78
CA ARG A 259 -7.89 20.51 26.53
C ARG A 259 -8.98 19.53 26.09
N PHE A 260 -10.19 19.71 26.59
CA PHE A 260 -11.34 18.87 26.21
C PHE A 260 -11.80 19.17 24.78
N ASP A 261 -11.92 20.46 24.45
CA ASP A 261 -12.28 20.91 23.09
C ASP A 261 -11.25 20.45 22.07
N LEU A 262 -9.97 20.41 22.44
CA LEU A 262 -8.88 19.89 21.60
C LEU A 262 -9.12 18.45 21.18
N VAL A 263 -9.49 17.60 22.15
CA VAL A 263 -9.78 16.19 21.87
C VAL A 263 -11.05 16.07 21.03
N LEU A 264 -12.11 16.83 21.37
CA LEU A 264 -13.36 16.80 20.61
C LEU A 264 -13.17 17.25 19.16
N ASN A 265 -12.46 18.34 18.92
CA ASN A 265 -12.19 18.86 17.58
C ASN A 265 -11.32 17.90 16.77
N CYS A 266 -10.32 17.27 17.40
CA CYS A 266 -9.52 16.24 16.76
C CYS A 266 -10.37 15.02 16.36
N VAL A 267 -11.17 14.49 17.27
CA VAL A 267 -12.07 13.35 17.01
C VAL A 267 -13.11 13.71 15.94
N ALA A 268 -13.68 14.92 15.98
CA ALA A 268 -14.61 15.38 14.97
C ALA A 268 -13.97 15.43 13.58
N ALA A 269 -12.74 15.97 13.46
CA ALA A 269 -12.03 16.02 12.19
C ALA A 269 -11.67 14.63 11.65
N ILE A 270 -11.24 13.71 12.53
CA ILE A 270 -10.97 12.31 12.17
C ILE A 270 -12.26 11.62 11.69
N PHE A 271 -13.37 11.85 12.39
CA PHE A 271 -14.67 11.29 12.00
C PHE A 271 -15.07 11.70 10.57
N VAL A 272 -14.79 12.95 10.16
CA VAL A 272 -15.05 13.38 8.77
C VAL A 272 -14.20 12.57 7.78
N LEU A 273 -12.93 12.28 8.09
CA LEU A 273 -12.07 11.46 7.25
C LEU A 273 -12.55 10.01 7.13
N GLU A 274 -13.09 9.44 8.22
CA GLU A 274 -13.56 8.05 8.29
C GLU A 274 -14.97 7.82 7.72
N LEU A 275 -15.70 8.89 7.37
CA LEU A 275 -17.06 8.76 6.80
C LEU A 275 -17.14 7.84 5.58
N GLY A 276 -16.08 7.75 4.77
CA GLY A 276 -16.04 6.83 3.62
C GLY A 276 -16.05 5.36 4.03
N GLU A 277 -15.35 5.01 5.10
CA GLU A 277 -15.31 3.66 5.67
C GLU A 277 -16.63 3.31 6.36
N VAL A 278 -17.19 4.25 7.13
CA VAL A 278 -18.51 4.09 7.75
C VAL A 278 -19.59 3.91 6.68
N THR A 279 -19.56 4.71 5.62
CA THR A 279 -20.52 4.60 4.52
C THR A 279 -20.35 3.29 3.76
N TYR A 280 -19.11 2.85 3.53
CA TYR A 280 -18.82 1.52 2.99
C TYR A 280 -19.44 0.43 3.87
N ALA A 281 -19.16 0.45 5.17
CA ALA A 281 -19.63 -0.55 6.12
C ALA A 281 -21.16 -0.62 6.22
N LEU A 282 -21.86 0.52 6.12
CA LEU A 282 -23.31 0.57 6.31
C LEU A 282 -24.12 0.47 5.02
N LEU A 283 -23.73 1.19 3.96
CA LEU A 283 -24.58 1.38 2.78
C LEU A 283 -24.25 0.44 1.62
N LEU A 284 -23.03 -0.09 1.53
CA LEU A 284 -22.70 -0.98 0.42
C LEU A 284 -23.27 -2.40 0.63
N PRO A 285 -23.94 -2.96 -0.39
CA PRO A 285 -24.42 -4.34 -0.36
C PRO A 285 -23.27 -5.34 -0.16
N ARG A 286 -23.55 -6.44 0.55
CA ARG A 286 -22.59 -7.52 0.79
C ARG A 286 -22.00 -8.08 -0.50
N THR A 287 -22.77 -8.11 -1.59
CA THR A 287 -22.28 -8.56 -2.89
C THR A 287 -21.06 -7.76 -3.35
N ILE A 288 -21.12 -6.43 -3.29
CA ILE A 288 -20.03 -5.53 -3.71
C ILE A 288 -18.84 -5.61 -2.72
N LYS A 289 -19.13 -5.78 -1.43
CA LYS A 289 -18.09 -6.00 -0.42
C LYS A 289 -17.33 -7.30 -0.67
N ASN A 290 -18.03 -8.38 -0.98
CA ASN A 290 -17.41 -9.65 -1.32
C ASN A 290 -16.60 -9.54 -2.62
N SER A 291 -17.08 -8.79 -3.61
CA SER A 291 -16.34 -8.51 -4.86
C SER A 291 -15.02 -7.78 -4.61
N THR A 292 -14.99 -6.87 -3.65
CA THR A 292 -13.80 -6.07 -3.32
C THR A 292 -12.81 -6.87 -2.46
N ALA A 293 -13.31 -7.63 -1.49
CA ALA A 293 -12.52 -8.54 -0.67
C ALA A 293 -11.89 -9.68 -1.50
N GLY A 294 -12.52 -10.06 -2.60
CA GLY A 294 -12.07 -11.13 -3.49
C GLY A 294 -10.95 -10.77 -4.46
N LEU A 295 -10.54 -9.51 -4.54
CA LEU A 295 -9.49 -9.11 -5.48
C LEU A 295 -8.11 -9.53 -4.95
N PRO A 296 -7.37 -10.37 -5.69
CA PRO A 296 -6.03 -10.73 -5.29
C PRO A 296 -5.12 -9.50 -5.38
N PRO A 297 -4.03 -9.47 -4.59
CA PRO A 297 -3.05 -8.40 -4.64
C PRO A 297 -2.50 -8.22 -6.04
N LEU A 298 -2.61 -6.99 -6.56
CA LEU A 298 -1.85 -6.61 -7.73
C LEU A 298 -0.43 -6.24 -7.29
N ASN A 299 0.49 -7.18 -7.45
CA ASN A 299 1.90 -6.91 -7.26
C ASN A 299 2.46 -6.28 -8.53
N ARG A 300 2.98 -5.05 -8.44
CA ARG A 300 3.98 -4.59 -9.41
C ARG A 300 5.15 -5.56 -9.29
N VAL A 301 5.38 -6.36 -10.33
CA VAL A 301 6.68 -7.01 -10.49
C VAL A 301 7.66 -5.88 -10.49
N GLY A 302 8.53 -5.84 -9.47
CA GLY A 302 9.59 -4.86 -9.41
C GLY A 302 10.34 -4.99 -10.71
N SER A 303 10.13 -4.05 -11.63
CA SER A 303 10.93 -3.87 -12.83
C SER A 303 12.36 -3.94 -12.36
N GLU A 304 13.08 -5.00 -12.75
CA GLU A 304 14.45 -5.38 -12.37
C GLU A 304 15.23 -4.22 -11.74
N GLY A 305 14.90 -3.95 -10.50
CA GLY A 305 15.46 -2.81 -9.82
C GLY A 305 16.79 -3.34 -9.35
N GLY A 306 17.86 -2.97 -10.06
CA GLY A 306 19.23 -3.32 -9.69
C GLY A 306 19.48 -3.07 -8.20
N ALA A 307 20.60 -3.58 -7.66
CA ALA A 307 20.92 -3.63 -6.22
C ALA A 307 20.35 -2.49 -5.33
N VAL A 308 20.33 -1.26 -5.83
CA VAL A 308 19.66 -0.06 -5.27
C VAL A 308 18.18 -0.28 -4.88
N ALA A 309 17.32 -0.86 -5.73
CA ALA A 309 15.91 -1.06 -5.40
C ALA A 309 15.70 -2.14 -4.33
N SER A 310 16.55 -3.17 -4.33
CA SER A 310 16.55 -4.20 -3.28
C SER A 310 16.99 -3.63 -1.93
N ALA A 311 18.00 -2.74 -1.93
CA ALA A 311 18.44 -2.02 -0.76
C ALA A 311 17.37 -1.03 -0.27
N LEU A 312 16.73 -0.28 -1.18
CA LEU A 312 15.59 0.59 -0.88
C LEU A 312 14.40 -0.17 -0.33
N ARG A 313 14.19 -1.44 -0.68
CA ARG A 313 13.11 -2.25 -0.09
C ARG A 313 13.45 -2.73 1.32
N LYS A 314 14.73 -3.08 1.55
CA LYS A 314 15.23 -3.60 2.84
C LYS A 314 15.40 -2.48 3.88
N TYR A 315 15.95 -1.34 3.49
CA TYR A 315 16.04 -0.13 4.32
C TYR A 315 14.77 0.72 4.25
N GLY A 316 13.93 0.51 3.23
CA GLY A 316 12.70 1.25 3.01
C GLY A 316 11.75 1.18 4.18
N THR A 317 11.60 0.03 4.84
CA THR A 317 10.70 -0.07 6.00
C THR A 317 11.17 0.78 7.17
N LEU A 318 12.48 0.80 7.45
CA LEU A 318 13.05 1.64 8.51
C LEU A 318 13.01 3.12 8.12
N PHE A 319 13.29 3.43 6.86
CA PHE A 319 13.31 4.81 6.36
C PHE A 319 11.91 5.36 6.13
N PHE A 320 10.91 4.50 5.89
CA PHE A 320 9.51 4.87 5.70
C PHE A 320 8.95 5.56 6.93
N PHE A 321 9.27 5.06 8.13
CA PHE A 321 8.89 5.72 9.37
C PHE A 321 9.43 7.16 9.45
N TRP A 322 10.70 7.36 9.10
CA TRP A 322 11.33 8.69 9.05
C TRP A 322 10.75 9.57 7.95
N ILE A 323 10.41 9.00 6.79
CA ILE A 323 9.71 9.72 5.71
C ILE A 323 8.35 10.21 6.19
N VAL A 324 7.57 9.38 6.88
CA VAL A 324 6.26 9.76 7.41
C VAL A 324 6.41 10.88 8.43
N ILE A 325 7.34 10.77 9.39
CA ILE A 325 7.61 11.84 10.36
C ILE A 325 8.02 13.13 9.65
N ALA A 326 8.93 13.05 8.67
CA ALA A 326 9.38 14.22 7.93
C ALA A 326 8.22 14.85 7.13
N ALA A 327 7.39 14.05 6.48
CA ALA A 327 6.22 14.51 5.74
C ALA A 327 5.20 15.18 6.66
N THR A 328 4.91 14.59 7.82
CA THR A 328 4.06 15.19 8.85
C THR A 328 4.63 16.53 9.31
N ALA A 329 5.92 16.61 9.66
CA ALA A 329 6.55 17.87 10.08
C ALA A 329 6.52 18.95 8.98
N VAL A 330 6.73 18.58 7.72
CA VAL A 330 6.67 19.48 6.56
C VAL A 330 5.28 20.07 6.35
N VAL A 331 4.22 19.36 6.74
CA VAL A 331 2.83 19.82 6.63
C VAL A 331 2.38 20.55 7.91
N ASP A 332 2.76 20.06 9.08
CA ASP A 332 2.45 20.64 10.39
C ASP A 332 2.97 22.06 10.52
N VAL A 333 4.24 22.29 10.14
CA VAL A 333 4.90 23.58 10.36
C VAL A 333 4.19 24.70 9.60
N PRO A 334 3.93 24.60 8.27
CA PRO A 334 3.15 25.58 7.54
C PRO A 334 1.74 25.76 8.09
N LEU A 335 1.04 24.68 8.45
CA LEU A 335 -0.32 24.78 8.99
C LEU A 335 -0.35 25.49 10.35
N TYR A 336 0.59 25.16 11.24
CA TYR A 336 0.73 25.82 12.53
C TYR A 336 1.00 27.31 12.35
N TYR A 337 1.98 27.68 11.52
CA TYR A 337 2.29 29.09 11.26
C TYR A 337 1.14 29.82 10.59
N PHE A 338 0.50 29.19 9.60
CA PHE A 338 -0.64 29.76 8.91
C PHE A 338 -1.76 30.06 9.90
N TRP A 339 -2.20 29.07 10.67
CA TRP A 339 -3.35 29.24 11.57
C TRP A 339 -3.05 30.10 12.80
N CYS A 340 -1.84 30.03 13.38
CA CYS A 340 -1.50 30.84 14.55
C CYS A 340 -1.16 32.30 14.21
N ASN A 341 -0.70 32.60 12.98
CA ASN A 341 -0.43 33.97 12.55
C ASN A 341 -1.59 34.59 11.75
N TRP A 342 -2.65 33.84 11.48
CA TRP A 342 -3.82 34.34 10.78
C TRP A 342 -4.63 35.25 11.71
N SER A 343 -4.29 36.54 11.74
CA SER A 343 -5.19 37.58 12.26
C SER A 343 -6.36 37.70 11.30
N VAL A 344 -7.58 37.49 11.80
CA VAL A 344 -8.79 37.86 11.08
C VAL A 344 -8.95 39.36 11.32
N ASP A 345 -8.42 40.16 10.40
CA ASP A 345 -8.73 41.60 10.36
C ASP A 345 -10.19 41.84 9.96
#